data_AF-A0A9E3TY24-F1
#
_entry.id   AF-A0A9E3TY24-F1
#
_cell.length_a   1.000
_cell.length_b   1.000
_cell.length_c   1.000
_cell.angle_alpha   90.00
_cell.angle_beta   90.00
_cell.angle_gamma   90.00
#
_symmetry.space_group_name_H-M   'P 1'
#
loop_
_entity.id
_entity.type
_entity.pdbx_description
1 polymer ?
#
loop_
_entity_poly.entity_id
_entity_poly.type
_entity_poly.pdbx_seq_one_letter_code
_entity_poly.pdbx_strand_id
1 'polypeptide(L)'
;SAMLAIGAAIDFMRDVGLESFRERTQYLASYARRRLLELTGLSPLGPDGPPWCGSMAHAPLPPGDARSLQLSMWRDHGIEAPVVEFAGRRWIRVSCHLYTQREEIDRLVDVLPTLW
;
A
#
# COMPACT_ATOMS: atom_id res chain seq x y z
N SER A 1 3.49 7.53 -30.03
CA SER A 1 2.55 8.24 -29.14
C SER A 1 2.04 7.27 -28.09
N ALA A 2 2.02 7.65 -26.79
CA ALA A 2 1.52 6.80 -25.70
C ALA A 2 0.05 6.37 -25.87
N MET A 3 -0.75 7.13 -26.64
CA MET A 3 -2.15 6.84 -26.89
C MET A 3 -2.38 5.54 -27.68
N LEU A 4 -1.40 5.11 -28.48
CA LEU A 4 -1.48 3.86 -29.26
C LEU A 4 -1.34 2.59 -28.39
N ALA A 5 -0.84 2.71 -27.15
CA ALA A 5 -0.65 1.58 -26.24
C ALA A 5 -1.90 1.22 -25.42
N ILE A 6 -2.96 2.05 -25.46
CA ILE A 6 -4.17 1.87 -24.64
C ILE A 6 -4.86 0.53 -24.95
N GLY A 7 -5.01 0.18 -26.23
CA GLY A 7 -5.61 -1.10 -26.63
C GLY A 7 -4.86 -2.29 -26.06
N ALA A 8 -3.53 -2.30 -26.25
CA ALA A 8 -2.67 -3.36 -25.72
C ALA A 8 -2.72 -3.47 -24.18
N ALA A 9 -2.82 -2.35 -23.47
CA ALA A 9 -2.95 -2.37 -22.01
C ALA A 9 -4.30 -2.93 -21.54
N ILE A 10 -5.39 -2.65 -22.27
CA ILE A 10 -6.71 -3.22 -21.99
C ILE A 10 -6.70 -4.72 -22.24
N ASP A 11 -6.13 -5.17 -23.36
CA ASP A 11 -6.06 -6.58 -23.71
C ASP A 11 -5.21 -7.36 -22.71
N PHE A 12 -4.06 -6.82 -22.30
CA PHE A 12 -3.25 -7.39 -21.22
C PHE A 12 -4.06 -7.57 -19.92
N MET A 13 -4.82 -6.55 -19.49
CA MET A 13 -5.62 -6.66 -18.27
C MET A 13 -6.82 -7.62 -18.40
N ARG A 14 -7.34 -7.83 -19.63
CA ARG A 14 -8.35 -8.85 -19.91
C ARG A 14 -7.76 -10.24 -19.82
N ASP A 15 -6.57 -10.47 -20.38
CA ASP A 15 -5.87 -11.76 -20.33
C ASP A 15 -5.50 -12.15 -18.90
N VAL A 16 -5.14 -11.16 -18.07
CA VAL A 16 -4.90 -11.35 -16.63
C VAL A 16 -6.18 -11.72 -15.87
N GLY A 17 -7.35 -11.28 -16.34
CA GLY A 17 -8.63 -11.43 -15.64
C GLY A 17 -8.88 -10.31 -14.63
N LEU A 18 -9.82 -9.41 -14.95
CA LEU A 18 -10.11 -8.22 -14.14
C LEU A 18 -10.67 -8.55 -12.75
N GLU A 19 -11.47 -9.61 -12.63
CA GLU A 19 -12.03 -10.04 -11.35
C GLU A 19 -10.94 -10.60 -10.44
N SER A 20 -10.14 -11.54 -10.95
CA SER A 20 -8.99 -12.09 -10.23
C SER A 20 -7.98 -11.03 -9.81
N PHE A 21 -7.73 -10.03 -10.67
CA PHE A 21 -6.91 -8.87 -10.30
C PHE A 21 -7.50 -8.10 -9.10
N ARG A 22 -8.79 -7.79 -9.13
CA ARG A 22 -9.48 -7.05 -8.05
C ARG A 22 -9.43 -7.83 -6.75
N GLU A 23 -9.81 -9.11 -6.77
CA GLU A 23 -9.82 -9.98 -5.60
C GLU A 23 -8.42 -10.09 -4.98
N ARG A 24 -7.40 -10.36 -5.79
CA ARG A 24 -6.02 -10.49 -5.31
C ARG A 24 -5.48 -9.19 -4.74
N THR A 25 -5.66 -8.08 -5.44
CA THR A 25 -5.13 -6.78 -4.97
C THR A 25 -5.87 -6.26 -3.75
N GLN A 26 -7.17 -6.50 -3.66
CA GLN A 26 -7.96 -6.23 -2.45
C GLN A 26 -7.48 -7.08 -1.28
N TYR A 27 -7.28 -8.38 -1.48
CA TYR A 27 -6.71 -9.27 -0.46
C TYR A 27 -5.37 -8.73 0.07
N LEU A 28 -4.46 -8.35 -0.83
CA LEU A 28 -3.15 -7.81 -0.44
C LEU A 28 -3.26 -6.46 0.28
N ALA A 29 -4.15 -5.56 -0.16
CA ALA A 29 -4.36 -4.28 0.48
C ALA A 29 -4.91 -4.44 1.90
N SER A 30 -5.91 -5.32 2.09
CA SER A 30 -6.43 -5.67 3.42
C SER A 30 -5.37 -6.38 4.28
N TYR A 31 -4.55 -7.24 3.68
CA TYR A 31 -3.42 -7.88 4.37
C TYR A 31 -2.42 -6.83 4.89
N ALA A 32 -1.98 -5.90 4.04
CA ALA A 32 -1.08 -4.82 4.42
C ALA A 32 -1.65 -3.96 5.53
N ARG A 33 -2.92 -3.54 5.38
CA ARG A 33 -3.62 -2.74 6.38
C ARG A 33 -3.66 -3.46 7.73
N ARG A 34 -4.07 -4.73 7.75
CA ARG A 34 -4.12 -5.52 8.98
C ARG A 34 -2.74 -5.60 9.64
N ARG A 35 -1.68 -5.95 8.91
CA ARG A 35 -0.32 -6.04 9.47
C ARG A 35 0.18 -4.71 10.03
N LEU A 36 -0.12 -3.59 9.36
CA LEU A 36 0.24 -2.25 9.83
C LEU A 36 -0.55 -1.83 11.08
N LEU A 37 -1.83 -2.19 11.17
CA LEU A 37 -2.65 -1.93 12.35
C LEU A 37 -2.21 -2.80 13.54
N GLU A 38 -1.86 -4.06 13.29
CA GLU A 38 -1.25 -4.95 14.30
C GLU A 38 0.08 -4.40 14.80
N LEU A 39 0.92 -3.89 13.90
CA LEU A 39 2.22 -3.30 14.25
C LEU A 39 2.07 -2.04 15.10
N THR A 40 1.15 -1.15 14.72
CA THR A 40 1.05 0.18 15.33
C THR A 40 0.10 0.24 16.53
N GLY A 41 -0.85 -0.69 16.63
CA GLY A 41 -1.92 -0.67 17.63
C GLY A 41 -2.88 0.52 17.50
N LEU A 42 -2.83 1.25 16.39
CA LEU A 42 -3.57 2.50 16.19
C LEU A 42 -4.89 2.28 15.46
N SER A 43 -5.90 3.09 15.78
CA SER A 43 -7.22 2.98 15.15
C SER A 43 -7.20 3.49 13.69
N PRO A 44 -7.78 2.72 12.75
CA PRO A 44 -7.89 3.13 11.35
C PRO A 44 -8.90 4.27 11.16
N LEU A 45 -8.86 4.91 9.99
CA LEU A 45 -9.79 5.98 9.62
C LEU A 45 -11.21 5.47 9.32
N GLY A 46 -11.33 4.26 8.79
CA GLY A 46 -12.61 3.66 8.38
C GLY A 46 -12.51 2.14 8.31
N PRO A 47 -13.60 1.45 7.88
CA PRO A 47 -13.63 0.00 7.75
C PRO A 47 -12.66 -0.53 6.69
N ASP A 48 -12.39 -1.84 6.73
CA ASP A 48 -11.63 -2.55 5.70
C ASP A 48 -12.52 -2.96 4.52
N GLY A 49 -11.90 -3.24 3.38
CA GLY A 49 -12.56 -3.82 2.20
C GLY A 49 -13.56 -2.89 1.48
N PRO A 50 -14.26 -3.41 0.46
CA PRO A 50 -15.21 -2.65 -0.34
C PRO A 50 -16.38 -2.08 0.48
N PRO A 51 -16.90 -0.88 0.13
CA PRO A 51 -16.45 -0.02 -0.98
C PRO A 51 -15.21 0.84 -0.66
N TRP A 52 -14.60 0.69 0.52
CA TRP A 52 -13.63 1.64 1.07
C TRP A 52 -12.19 1.36 0.68
N CYS A 53 -11.83 0.09 0.48
CA CYS A 53 -10.50 -0.35 0.07
C CYS A 53 -10.61 -1.28 -1.15
N GLY A 54 -10.02 -0.84 -2.27
CA GLY A 54 -9.77 -1.67 -3.45
C GLY A 54 -8.35 -2.19 -3.44
N SER A 55 -7.54 -1.85 -4.45
CA SER A 55 -6.12 -2.21 -4.53
C SER A 55 -5.20 -1.37 -3.62
N MET A 56 -5.75 -0.55 -2.72
CA MET A 56 -4.99 0.33 -1.85
C MET A 56 -5.60 0.37 -0.46
N ALA A 57 -4.75 0.56 0.55
CA ALA A 57 -5.17 0.76 1.92
C ALA A 57 -4.31 1.79 2.64
N HIS A 58 -4.89 2.41 3.68
CA HIS A 58 -4.21 3.36 4.55
C HIS A 58 -4.13 2.81 5.97
N ALA A 59 -3.01 3.06 6.64
CA ALA A 59 -2.85 2.79 8.06
C ALA A 59 -2.22 4.01 8.76
N PRO A 60 -2.66 4.32 9.98
CA PRO A 60 -2.01 5.35 10.79
C PRO A 60 -0.61 4.89 11.22
N LEU A 61 0.29 5.86 11.39
CA LEU A 61 1.63 5.65 11.93
C LEU A 61 1.85 6.48 13.21
N PRO A 62 2.83 6.12 14.05
CA PRO A 62 3.26 6.96 15.18
C PRO A 62 3.69 8.38 14.75
N PRO A 63 3.65 9.37 15.67
CA PRO A 63 4.08 10.74 15.40
C PRO A 63 5.55 10.85 14.96
N GLY A 64 5.89 11.92 14.24
CA GLY A 64 7.22 12.21 13.68
C GLY A 64 7.16 12.63 12.21
N ASP A 65 8.30 12.77 11.55
CA ASP A 65 8.39 13.39 10.21
C ASP A 65 8.02 12.44 9.07
N ALA A 66 6.95 12.75 8.32
CA ALA A 66 6.47 11.93 7.22
C ALA A 66 7.50 11.79 6.08
N ARG A 67 8.12 12.91 5.69
CA ARG A 67 9.06 12.98 4.57
C ARG A 67 10.32 12.17 4.83
N SER A 68 10.88 12.29 6.03
CA SER A 68 12.09 11.57 6.43
C SER A 68 11.85 10.07 6.47
N LEU A 69 10.71 9.62 6.99
CA LEU A 69 10.36 8.19 6.96
C LEU A 69 10.28 7.65 5.53
N GLN A 70 9.57 8.34 4.63
CA GLN A 70 9.48 7.94 3.23
C GLN A 70 10.86 7.88 2.56
N LEU A 71 11.71 8.88 2.79
CA LEU A 71 13.06 8.90 2.24
C LEU A 71 13.94 7.77 2.78
N SER A 72 13.87 7.46 4.07
CA SER A 72 14.65 6.37 4.66
C SER A 72 14.18 4.99 4.17
N MET A 73 12.87 4.77 4.05
CA MET A 73 12.33 3.54 3.45
C MET A 73 12.88 3.33 2.03
N TRP A 74 12.89 4.38 1.21
CA TRP A 74 13.45 4.31 -0.14
C TRP A 74 14.97 4.08 -0.13
N ARG A 75 15.72 4.93 0.57
CA ARG A 75 17.19 4.92 0.55
C ARG A 75 17.79 3.65 1.15
N ASP A 76 17.25 3.20 2.29
CA ASP A 76 17.88 2.15 3.09
C ASP A 76 17.32 0.77 2.80
N HIS A 77 16.07 0.70 2.29
CA HIS A 77 15.38 -0.56 2.05
C HIS A 77 14.81 -0.73 0.63
N GLY A 78 14.86 0.31 -0.21
CA GLY A 78 14.28 0.28 -1.57
C GLY A 78 12.76 0.20 -1.58
N ILE A 79 12.10 0.69 -0.52
CA ILE A 79 10.65 0.63 -0.36
C ILE A 79 10.04 1.99 -0.68
N GLU A 80 9.20 2.04 -1.72
CA GLU A 80 8.44 3.22 -2.10
C GLU A 80 6.99 3.07 -1.64
N ALA A 81 6.61 3.79 -0.59
CA ALA A 81 5.24 3.90 -0.11
C ALA A 81 4.98 5.33 0.37
N PRO A 82 3.91 6.02 -0.10
CA PRO A 82 3.61 7.37 0.34
C PRO A 82 3.34 7.46 1.83
N VAL A 83 4.00 8.39 2.49
CA VAL A 83 3.75 8.76 3.89
C VAL A 83 3.28 10.21 3.91
N VAL A 84 2.08 10.44 4.45
CA VAL A 84 1.43 11.76 4.43
C VAL A 84 0.97 12.18 5.82
N GLU A 85 1.00 13.48 6.07
CA GLU A 85 0.35 14.07 7.24
C GLU A 85 -1.07 14.49 6.87
N PHE A 86 -2.04 14.03 7.65
CA PHE A 86 -3.44 14.38 7.47
C PHE A 86 -4.16 14.38 8.82
N ALA A 87 -4.91 15.44 9.08
CA ALA A 87 -5.65 15.64 10.34
C ALA A 87 -4.78 15.47 11.60
N GLY A 88 -3.55 16.00 11.57
CA GLY A 88 -2.61 15.94 12.70
C GLY A 88 -2.01 14.56 12.98
N ARG A 89 -2.16 13.59 12.07
CA ARG A 89 -1.59 12.24 12.17
C ARG A 89 -0.79 11.90 10.92
N ARG A 90 0.20 11.03 11.08
CA ARG A 90 0.94 10.43 9.97
C ARG A 90 0.20 9.19 9.47
N TRP A 91 0.16 9.02 8.16
CA TRP A 91 -0.49 7.89 7.49
C TRP A 91 0.45 7.32 6.45
N ILE A 92 0.48 6.01 6.32
CA ILE A 92 1.10 5.32 5.19
C ILE A 92 0.01 4.77 4.28
N ARG A 93 0.19 4.91 2.96
CA ARG A 93 -0.66 4.28 1.96
C ARG A 93 0.11 3.18 1.23
N VAL A 94 -0.40 1.96 1.29
CA VAL A 94 0.13 0.84 0.51
C VAL A 94 -0.75 0.62 -0.71
N SER A 95 -0.13 0.51 -1.88
CA SER A 95 -0.79 0.25 -3.15
C SER A 95 -0.33 -1.10 -3.69
N CYS A 96 -1.26 -2.05 -3.81
CA CYS A 96 -0.98 -3.41 -4.26
C CYS A 96 -1.35 -3.57 -5.73
N HIS A 97 -0.50 -4.26 -6.48
CA HIS A 97 -0.73 -4.57 -7.89
C HIS A 97 -0.45 -6.05 -8.19
N LEU A 98 -0.51 -6.41 -9.47
CA LEU A 98 -0.20 -7.75 -9.99
C LEU A 98 1.17 -8.27 -9.53
N TYR A 99 2.16 -7.38 -9.48
CA TYR A 99 3.53 -7.71 -9.13
C TYR A 99 3.80 -7.69 -7.62
N THR A 100 2.89 -7.15 -6.81
CA THR A 100 3.08 -7.08 -5.36
C THR A 100 2.95 -8.47 -4.74
N GLN A 101 3.90 -8.84 -3.90
CA GLN A 101 3.92 -10.09 -3.13
C GLN A 101 3.67 -9.84 -1.66
N ARG A 102 3.20 -10.86 -0.95
CA ARG A 102 2.90 -10.76 0.49
C ARG A 102 4.17 -10.52 1.30
N GLU A 103 5.27 -11.11 0.86
CA GLU A 103 6.58 -11.05 1.49
C GLU A 103 7.18 -9.63 1.41
N GLU A 104 6.84 -8.87 0.36
CA GLU A 104 7.23 -7.46 0.24
C GLU A 104 6.46 -6.58 1.23
N ILE A 105 5.19 -6.91 1.50
CA ILE A 105 4.39 -6.25 2.53
C ILE A 105 4.93 -6.59 3.92
N ASP A 106 5.30 -7.86 4.16
CA ASP A 106 5.93 -8.27 5.41
C ASP A 106 7.24 -7.52 5.64
N ARG A 107 8.08 -7.41 4.60
CA ARG A 107 9.31 -6.62 4.65
C ARG A 107 9.06 -5.16 5.00
N LEU A 108 8.03 -4.51 4.44
CA LEU A 108 7.64 -3.14 4.81
C LEU A 108 7.32 -3.07 6.32
N VAL A 109 6.51 -4.00 6.83
CA VAL A 109 6.09 -4.04 8.23
C VAL A 109 7.29 -4.24 9.16
N ASP A 110 8.24 -5.10 8.77
CA ASP A 110 9.42 -5.43 9.57
C ASP A 110 10.44 -4.28 9.66
N VAL A 111 10.59 -3.47 8.61
CA VAL A 111 11.55 -2.35 8.61
C VAL A 111 10.99 -1.07 9.24
N LEU A 112 9.66 -0.89 9.28
CA LEU A 112 9.08 0.34 9.82
C LEU A 112 9.57 0.67 11.26
N PRO A 113 9.60 -0.29 12.22
CA PRO A 113 10.07 -0.01 13.58
C PRO A 113 11.54 0.39 13.67
N THR A 114 12.38 0.01 12.70
CA THR A 114 13.79 0.40 12.68
C THR A 114 13.98 1.84 12.19
N LEU A 115 12.91 2.50 11.74
CA LEU A 115 12.92 3.83 11.11
C LEU A 115 12.03 4.86 11.85
N TRP A 116 11.46 4.51 13.00
CA TRP A 116 10.61 5.41 13.79
C TRP A 116 11.37 6.58 14.40
#